data_AF-A0A2D9Z1Y8-F1
#
_entry.id   AF-A0A2D9Z1Y8-F1
#
_cell.length_a   1.000
_cell.length_b   1.000
_cell.length_c   1.000
_cell.angle_alpha   90.00
_cell.angle_beta   90.00
_cell.angle_gamma   90.00
#
_symmetry.space_group_name_H-M   'P 1'
#
loop_
_entity.id
_entity.type
_entity.pdbx_description
1 polymer ?
#
loop_
_entity_poly.entity_id
_entity_poly.type
_entity_poly.pdbx_seq_one_letter_code
_entity_poly.pdbx_strand_id
1 'polypeptide(L)'
;MKIGLLIATGMILGYVVKRMVNWLSIDSYVMNSKNFFLEAVGASLITWSALNLDAPEAVIFSIVAMSLAGISIIDFHTFQIPLIFIIIGLAASFAGILFKIIFLSSALWGIFVGAFIPLAIMLILWSITKRQGMGYGDIQMGLVLGAWLGPMRMALTLFGASLLSLLAWIGVSLIKGFDKDRAIPLGPFLSVAGIGSYIGSLYYPKFFHLLMLH
;
A
#
# COMPACT_ATOMS: atom_id res chain seq x y z
N MET A 1 6.23 -19.98 23.14
CA MET A 1 7.22 -18.87 23.25
C MET A 1 7.39 -18.04 21.97
N LYS A 2 7.19 -18.58 20.75
CA LYS A 2 7.45 -17.85 19.49
C LYS A 2 6.42 -16.78 19.11
N ILE A 3 5.12 -17.02 19.30
CA ILE A 3 4.05 -16.09 18.87
C ILE A 3 4.03 -14.78 19.68
N GLY A 4 4.23 -14.86 21.00
CA GLY A 4 4.29 -13.66 21.84
C GLY A 4 5.43 -12.70 21.43
N LEU A 5 6.56 -13.24 20.99
CA LEU A 5 7.67 -12.45 20.46
C LEU A 5 7.30 -11.77 19.12
N LEU A 6 6.58 -12.46 18.23
CA LEU A 6 6.12 -11.91 16.95
C LEU A 6 5.09 -10.77 17.13
N ILE A 7 4.20 -10.93 18.10
CA ILE A 7 3.24 -9.88 18.47
C ILE A 7 4.00 -8.67 19.01
N ALA A 8 4.99 -8.88 19.89
CA ALA A 8 5.81 -7.82 20.45
C ALA A 8 6.62 -7.09 19.38
N THR A 9 7.26 -7.80 18.44
CA THR A 9 7.98 -7.16 17.32
C THR A 9 7.03 -6.37 16.44
N GLY A 10 5.81 -6.88 16.22
CA GLY A 10 4.77 -6.19 15.47
C GLY A 10 4.31 -4.89 16.13
N MET A 11 4.09 -4.92 17.45
CA MET A 11 3.76 -3.71 18.22
C MET A 11 4.90 -2.70 18.19
N ILE A 12 6.15 -3.15 18.33
CA ILE A 12 7.34 -2.26 18.27
C ILE A 12 7.43 -1.59 16.90
N LEU A 13 7.27 -2.33 15.81
CA LEU A 13 7.29 -1.76 14.46
C LEU A 13 6.14 -0.77 14.23
N GLY A 14 4.93 -1.10 14.71
CA GLY A 14 3.80 -0.16 14.70
C GLY A 14 4.08 1.13 15.48
N TYR A 15 4.71 1.01 16.64
CA TYR A 15 5.12 2.16 17.44
C TYR A 15 6.21 3.01 16.76
N VAL A 16 7.17 2.38 16.07
CA VAL A 16 8.20 3.07 15.28
C VAL A 16 7.57 3.85 14.14
N VAL A 17 6.65 3.24 13.37
CA VAL A 17 5.91 3.95 12.31
C VAL A 17 5.13 5.11 12.88
N LYS A 18 4.44 4.94 14.01
CA LYS A 18 3.73 6.03 14.70
C LYS A 18 4.66 7.19 15.07
N ARG A 19 5.86 6.90 15.57
CA ARG A 19 6.88 7.93 15.83
C ARG A 19 7.34 8.62 14.56
N MET A 20 7.54 7.88 13.46
CA MET A 20 7.91 8.47 12.18
C MET A 20 6.82 9.40 11.65
N VAL A 21 5.54 8.99 11.74
CA VAL A 21 4.39 9.83 11.37
C VAL A 21 4.41 11.14 12.18
N ASN A 22 4.58 11.05 13.51
CA ASN A 22 4.62 12.23 14.37
C ASN A 22 5.85 13.11 14.13
N TRP A 23 6.99 12.53 13.75
CA TRP A 23 8.22 13.26 13.41
C TRP A 23 8.08 14.04 12.09
N LEU A 24 7.38 13.48 11.11
CA LEU A 24 7.12 14.15 9.84
C LEU A 24 6.19 15.35 10.01
N SER A 25 5.20 15.27 10.91
CA SER A 25 4.28 16.36 11.26
C SER A 25 3.65 17.07 10.03
N ILE A 26 3.33 16.31 8.98
CA ILE A 26 2.79 16.82 7.73
C ILE A 26 1.45 17.53 8.02
N ASP A 27 1.31 18.77 7.55
CA ASP A 27 0.18 19.66 7.82
C ASP A 27 -0.19 19.76 9.31
N SER A 28 0.82 19.73 10.20
CA SER A 28 0.65 19.73 11.66
C SER A 28 -0.15 18.54 12.22
N TYR A 29 -0.35 17.48 11.42
CA TYR A 29 -0.99 16.26 11.89
C TYR A 29 -0.05 15.52 12.84
N VAL A 30 -0.52 15.33 14.08
CA VAL A 30 0.17 14.54 15.10
C VAL A 30 -0.78 13.48 15.62
N MET A 31 -0.36 12.23 15.50
CA MET A 31 -1.13 11.10 15.97
C MET A 31 -1.06 11.04 17.50
N ASN A 32 -2.23 10.96 18.15
CA ASN A 32 -2.34 10.88 19.60
C ASN A 32 -1.52 9.68 20.13
N SER A 33 -0.74 9.91 21.19
CA SER A 33 0.10 8.87 21.82
C SER A 33 -0.70 7.67 22.31
N LYS A 34 -1.98 7.88 22.68
CA LYS A 34 -2.92 6.84 23.11
C LYS A 34 -3.50 6.01 21.96
N ASN A 35 -3.25 6.37 20.71
CA ASN A 35 -3.74 5.61 19.57
C ASN A 35 -2.86 4.37 19.36
N PHE A 36 -3.45 3.20 19.57
CA PHE A 36 -2.83 1.88 19.41
C PHE A 36 -3.10 1.24 18.04
N PHE A 37 -3.75 1.95 17.12
CA PHE A 37 -4.17 1.40 15.82
C PHE A 37 -3.00 0.83 15.01
N LEU A 38 -1.92 1.60 14.85
CA LEU A 38 -0.72 1.15 14.13
C LEU A 38 -0.03 -0.03 14.80
N GLU A 39 -0.07 -0.09 16.14
CA GLU A 39 0.52 -1.19 16.91
C GLU A 39 -0.29 -2.47 16.75
N ALA A 40 -1.62 -2.36 16.73
CA ALA A 40 -2.52 -3.48 16.47
C ALA A 40 -2.41 -3.99 15.02
N VAL A 41 -2.33 -3.08 14.05
CA VAL A 41 -2.11 -3.41 12.62
C VAL A 41 -0.74 -4.07 12.43
N GLY A 42 0.30 -3.54 13.07
CA GLY A 42 1.64 -4.15 13.04
C GLY A 42 1.65 -5.53 13.67
N ALA A 43 1.08 -5.69 14.86
CA ALA A 43 0.96 -6.97 15.53
C ALA A 43 0.27 -8.02 14.65
N SER A 44 -0.85 -7.69 14.00
CA SER A 44 -1.59 -8.64 13.16
C SER A 44 -0.84 -9.01 11.89
N LEU A 45 -0.35 -8.03 11.13
CA LEU A 45 0.32 -8.24 9.84
C LEU A 45 1.65 -9.00 10.00
N ILE A 46 2.42 -8.69 11.04
CA ILE A 46 3.74 -9.28 11.28
C ILE A 46 3.62 -10.67 11.89
N THR A 47 2.63 -10.89 12.75
CA THR A 47 2.32 -12.25 13.22
C THR A 47 1.85 -13.12 12.07
N TRP A 48 0.97 -12.61 11.20
CA TRP A 48 0.49 -13.36 10.04
C TRP A 48 1.64 -13.67 9.05
N SER A 49 2.49 -12.70 8.72
CA SER A 49 3.59 -12.90 7.77
C SER A 49 4.59 -13.93 8.30
N ALA A 50 4.97 -13.84 9.57
CA ALA A 50 5.93 -14.76 10.18
C ALA A 50 5.41 -16.20 10.36
N LEU A 51 4.09 -16.41 10.30
CA LEU A 51 3.48 -17.74 10.38
C LEU A 51 3.27 -18.39 9.01
N ASN A 52 3.15 -17.59 7.93
CA ASN A 52 2.76 -18.09 6.60
C ASN A 52 3.87 -17.95 5.55
N LEU A 53 4.91 -17.16 5.81
CA LEU A 53 6.00 -16.88 4.86
C LEU A 53 7.35 -17.32 5.41
N ASP A 54 8.30 -17.55 4.49
CA ASP A 54 9.70 -17.75 4.86
C ASP A 54 10.28 -16.48 5.49
N ALA A 55 11.28 -16.64 6.38
CA ALA A 55 11.84 -15.55 7.16
C ALA A 55 12.23 -14.29 6.35
N PRO A 56 12.93 -14.36 5.20
CA PRO A 56 13.29 -13.15 4.47
C PRO A 56 12.09 -12.51 3.75
N GLU A 57 11.13 -13.31 3.29
CA GLU A 57 9.89 -12.81 2.69
C GLU A 57 9.00 -12.12 3.71
N ALA A 58 8.88 -12.71 4.90
CA ALA A 58 8.15 -12.13 6.03
C ALA A 58 8.71 -10.76 6.43
N VAL A 59 10.03 -10.58 6.41
CA VAL A 59 10.68 -9.29 6.71
C VAL A 59 10.33 -8.23 5.66
N ILE A 60 10.44 -8.57 4.37
CA ILE A 60 10.10 -7.64 3.27
C ILE A 60 8.62 -7.26 3.33
N PHE A 61 7.74 -8.26 3.47
CA PHE A 61 6.30 -8.04 3.63
C PHE A 61 6.02 -7.09 4.79
N SER A 62 6.66 -7.33 5.95
CA SER A 62 6.43 -6.53 7.15
C SER A 62 6.84 -5.07 6.96
N ILE A 63 8.00 -4.81 6.34
CA ILE A 63 8.48 -3.44 6.08
C ILE A 63 7.56 -2.72 5.09
N VAL A 64 7.19 -3.37 3.98
CA VAL A 64 6.31 -2.78 2.97
C VAL A 64 4.92 -2.52 3.54
N ALA A 65 4.32 -3.50 4.20
CA ALA A 65 2.98 -3.39 4.76
C ALA A 65 2.89 -2.32 5.85
N MET A 66 3.91 -2.21 6.71
CA MET A 66 3.98 -1.15 7.72
C MET A 66 4.19 0.24 7.12
N SER A 67 4.94 0.33 6.01
CA SER A 67 5.11 1.60 5.28
C SER A 67 3.78 2.04 4.65
N LEU A 68 3.04 1.11 4.04
CA LEU A 68 1.70 1.35 3.50
C LEU A 68 0.69 1.76 4.58
N ALA A 69 0.74 1.13 5.75
CA ALA A 69 -0.10 1.52 6.89
C ALA A 69 0.20 2.95 7.37
N GLY A 70 1.48 3.33 7.44
CA GLY A 70 1.90 4.70 7.76
C GLY A 70 1.39 5.71 6.73
N ILE A 71 1.56 5.42 5.44
CA ILE A 71 1.06 6.25 4.33
C ILE A 71 -0.46 6.39 4.42
N SER A 72 -1.19 5.29 4.64
CA SER A 72 -2.66 5.30 4.71
C SER A 72 -3.19 6.26 5.76
N ILE A 73 -2.57 6.32 6.94
CA ILE A 73 -3.02 7.20 8.02
C ILE A 73 -2.73 8.66 7.69
N ILE A 74 -1.57 8.94 7.12
CA ILE A 74 -1.20 10.31 6.74
C ILE A 74 -2.11 10.79 5.60
N ASP A 75 -2.30 9.97 4.56
CA ASP A 75 -3.14 10.28 3.42
C ASP A 75 -4.61 10.47 3.82
N PHE A 76 -5.12 9.65 4.75
CA PHE A 76 -6.48 9.79 5.26
C PHE A 76 -6.76 11.16 5.92
N HIS A 77 -5.74 11.77 6.54
CA HIS A 77 -5.91 13.05 7.25
C HIS A 77 -5.43 14.27 6.47
N THR A 78 -4.37 14.11 5.67
CA THR A 78 -3.66 15.23 5.02
C THR A 78 -3.72 15.19 3.50
N PHE A 79 -4.22 14.10 2.88
CA PHE A 79 -4.21 13.89 1.43
C PHE A 79 -2.80 13.98 0.80
N GLN A 80 -1.76 13.80 1.61
CA GLN A 80 -0.36 13.85 1.18
C GLN A 80 0.31 12.51 1.43
N ILE A 81 1.15 12.10 0.49
CA ILE A 81 1.91 10.85 0.58
C ILE A 81 3.37 11.16 0.93
N PRO A 82 3.83 10.77 2.12
CA PRO A 82 5.19 11.03 2.60
C PRO A 82 6.24 10.22 1.83
N LEU A 83 7.18 10.93 1.21
CA LEU A 83 8.22 10.32 0.38
C LEU A 83 9.15 9.37 1.16
N ILE A 84 9.33 9.56 2.47
CA ILE A 84 10.16 8.67 3.30
C ILE A 84 9.63 7.22 3.31
N PHE A 85 8.31 7.02 3.37
CA PHE A 85 7.71 5.69 3.39
C PHE A 85 7.78 5.03 2.00
N ILE A 86 7.72 5.83 0.94
CA ILE A 86 7.96 5.36 -0.43
C ILE A 86 9.39 4.86 -0.59
N ILE A 87 10.38 5.61 -0.10
CA ILE A 87 11.79 5.19 -0.13
C ILE A 87 11.99 3.89 0.66
N ILE A 88 11.43 3.80 1.87
CA ILE A 88 11.55 2.58 2.70
C ILE A 88 10.93 1.38 1.98
N GLY A 89 9.77 1.54 1.37
CA GLY A 89 9.12 0.49 0.59
C GLY A 89 9.93 0.05 -0.63
N LEU A 90 10.48 1.00 -1.40
CA LEU A 90 11.35 0.69 -2.55
C LEU A 90 12.64 -0.01 -2.11
N ALA A 91 13.27 0.44 -1.02
CA ALA A 91 14.47 -0.20 -0.47
C ALA A 91 14.18 -1.65 -0.05
N ALA A 92 13.02 -1.91 0.57
CA ALA A 92 12.59 -3.26 0.91
C ALA A 92 12.35 -4.14 -0.34
N SER A 93 11.69 -3.60 -1.37
CA SER A 93 11.51 -4.31 -2.64
C SER A 93 12.85 -4.61 -3.33
N PHE A 94 13.79 -3.65 -3.29
CA PHE A 94 15.14 -3.84 -3.84
C PHE A 94 15.93 -4.92 -3.08
N ALA A 95 15.82 -4.95 -1.75
CA ALA A 95 16.38 -6.03 -0.95
C ALA A 95 15.77 -7.39 -1.35
N GLY A 96 14.48 -7.46 -1.64
CA GLY A 96 13.82 -8.66 -2.16
C GLY A 96 14.36 -9.14 -3.50
N ILE A 97 14.79 -8.23 -4.38
CA ILE A 97 15.48 -8.58 -5.63
C ILE A 97 16.87 -9.16 -5.32
N LEU A 98 17.61 -8.54 -4.39
CA LEU A 98 18.95 -8.99 -4.01
C LEU A 98 18.95 -10.39 -3.37
N PHE A 99 17.94 -10.68 -2.54
CA PHE A 99 17.73 -12.01 -1.94
C PHE A 99 17.09 -13.02 -2.91
N LYS A 100 16.91 -12.67 -4.19
CA LYS A 100 16.29 -13.50 -5.25
C LYS A 100 14.86 -13.99 -4.93
N ILE A 101 14.16 -13.26 -4.07
CA ILE A 101 12.74 -13.50 -3.75
C ILE A 101 11.86 -12.91 -4.84
N ILE A 102 12.26 -11.74 -5.35
CA ILE A 102 11.54 -11.02 -6.39
C ILE A 102 12.36 -11.08 -7.68
N PHE A 103 11.75 -11.58 -8.75
CA PHE A 103 12.38 -11.53 -10.07
C PHE A 103 12.42 -10.08 -10.59
N LEU A 104 13.61 -9.62 -11.00
CA LEU A 104 13.80 -8.27 -11.52
C LEU A 104 12.84 -7.94 -12.68
N SER A 105 12.66 -8.88 -13.61
CA SER A 105 11.73 -8.70 -14.74
C SER A 105 10.29 -8.48 -14.27
N SER A 106 9.86 -9.22 -13.24
CA SER A 106 8.52 -9.06 -12.66
C SER A 106 8.38 -7.71 -11.96
N ALA A 107 9.39 -7.28 -11.19
CA ALA A 107 9.40 -5.98 -10.54
C ALA A 107 9.32 -4.82 -11.55
N LEU A 108 10.07 -4.90 -12.66
CA LEU A 108 10.05 -3.88 -13.71
C LEU A 108 8.70 -3.80 -14.43
N TRP A 109 8.11 -4.94 -14.80
CA TRP A 109 6.76 -4.97 -15.38
C TRP A 109 5.69 -4.53 -14.37
N GLY A 110 5.88 -4.86 -13.10
CA GLY A 110 5.04 -4.39 -12.01
C GLY A 110 5.08 -2.87 -11.86
N ILE A 111 6.27 -2.26 -11.88
CA ILE A 111 6.45 -0.80 -11.90
C ILE A 111 5.79 -0.18 -13.15
N PHE A 112 5.96 -0.82 -14.31
CA PHE A 112 5.34 -0.35 -15.55
C PHE A 112 3.82 -0.27 -15.43
N VAL A 113 3.19 -1.35 -14.95
CA VAL A 113 1.74 -1.39 -14.72
C VAL A 113 1.31 -0.46 -13.59
N GLY A 114 2.09 -0.37 -12.53
CA GLY A 114 1.72 0.34 -11.31
C GLY A 114 1.93 1.85 -11.35
N ALA A 115 2.87 2.34 -12.15
CA ALA A 115 3.24 3.75 -12.19
C ALA A 115 3.21 4.34 -13.60
N PHE A 116 3.83 3.70 -14.60
CA PHE A 116 3.90 4.26 -15.95
C PHE A 116 2.54 4.33 -16.63
N ILE A 117 1.73 3.26 -16.53
CA ILE A 117 0.37 3.26 -17.09
C ILE A 117 -0.51 4.34 -16.42
N PRO A 118 -0.64 4.41 -15.08
CA PRO A 118 -1.39 5.48 -14.42
C PRO A 118 -0.87 6.88 -14.75
N LEU A 119 0.46 7.06 -14.83
CA LEU A 119 1.07 8.34 -15.19
C LEU A 119 0.71 8.75 -16.62
N ALA A 120 0.77 7.82 -17.58
CA ALA A 120 0.37 8.08 -18.96
C ALA A 120 -1.12 8.46 -19.06
N ILE A 121 -2.00 7.73 -18.38
CA ILE A 121 -3.44 8.03 -18.33
C ILE A 121 -3.67 9.42 -17.73
N MET A 122 -2.99 9.74 -16.63
CA MET A 122 -3.08 11.05 -15.99
C MET A 122 -2.62 12.17 -16.92
N LEU A 123 -1.51 12.01 -17.65
CA LEU A 123 -1.02 13.02 -18.60
C LEU A 123 -1.99 13.24 -19.76
N ILE A 124 -2.59 12.18 -20.29
CA ILE A 124 -3.59 12.26 -21.37
C ILE A 124 -4.85 12.99 -20.86
N LEU A 125 -5.38 12.57 -19.71
CA LEU A 125 -6.56 13.18 -19.11
C LEU A 125 -6.30 14.64 -18.72
N TRP A 126 -5.12 14.95 -18.19
CA TRP A 126 -4.74 16.32 -17.87
C TRP A 126 -4.63 17.18 -19.13
N SER A 127 -4.14 16.63 -20.24
CA SER A 127 -4.05 17.37 -21.51
C SER A 127 -5.43 17.74 -22.05
N ILE A 128 -6.44 16.88 -21.86
CA ILE A 128 -7.81 17.08 -22.34
C ILE A 128 -8.64 17.92 -21.36
N THR A 129 -8.69 17.50 -20.09
CA THR A 129 -9.62 18.03 -19.08
C THR A 129 -9.02 19.19 -18.29
N LYS A 130 -7.69 19.41 -18.33
CA LYS A 130 -6.95 20.38 -17.50
C LYS A 130 -7.15 20.21 -15.99
N ARG A 131 -7.77 19.12 -15.56
CA ARG A 131 -7.97 18.73 -14.17
C ARG A 131 -7.05 17.58 -13.83
N GLN A 132 -6.48 17.61 -12.64
CA GLN A 132 -5.71 16.49 -12.11
C GLN A 132 -6.69 15.44 -11.57
N GLY A 133 -6.74 14.27 -12.20
CA GLY A 133 -7.63 13.19 -11.79
C GLY A 133 -7.06 12.32 -10.64
N MET A 134 -5.74 12.19 -10.56
CA MET A 134 -5.03 11.34 -9.59
C MET A 134 -3.87 12.12 -8.97
N GLY A 135 -3.60 11.91 -7.68
CA GLY A 135 -2.49 12.56 -6.99
C GLY A 135 -1.15 11.96 -7.43
N TYR A 136 -0.11 12.79 -7.53
CA TYR A 136 1.26 12.30 -7.80
C TYR A 136 1.74 11.30 -6.75
N GLY A 137 1.27 11.43 -5.50
CA GLY A 137 1.56 10.49 -4.43
C GLY A 137 1.04 9.08 -4.71
N ASP A 138 -0.16 8.95 -5.29
CA ASP A 138 -0.76 7.64 -5.58
C ASP A 138 0.07 6.88 -6.63
N ILE A 139 0.64 7.61 -7.60
CA ILE A 139 1.58 7.06 -8.60
C ILE A 139 2.87 6.58 -7.91
N GLN A 140 3.37 7.32 -6.91
CA GLN A 140 4.54 6.92 -6.14
C GLN A 140 4.30 5.65 -5.32
N MET A 141 3.10 5.50 -4.72
CA MET A 141 2.70 4.22 -4.11
C MET A 141 2.66 3.09 -5.14
N GLY A 142 2.20 3.40 -6.35
CA GLY A 142 2.21 2.49 -7.47
C GLY A 142 3.60 1.97 -7.86
N LEU A 143 4.66 2.77 -7.68
CA LEU A 143 6.05 2.31 -7.86
C LEU A 143 6.43 1.23 -6.84
N VAL A 144 6.14 1.46 -5.56
CA VAL A 144 6.46 0.52 -4.46
C VAL A 144 5.66 -0.77 -4.63
N LEU A 145 4.33 -0.64 -4.79
CA LEU A 145 3.41 -1.77 -4.93
C LEU A 145 3.71 -2.56 -6.21
N GLY A 146 4.01 -1.88 -7.32
CA GLY A 146 4.42 -2.51 -8.57
C GLY A 146 5.70 -3.32 -8.42
N ALA A 147 6.74 -2.73 -7.82
CA ALA A 147 8.02 -3.41 -7.59
C ALA A 147 7.87 -4.64 -6.68
N TRP A 148 6.97 -4.57 -5.70
CA TRP A 148 6.76 -5.63 -4.72
C TRP A 148 5.84 -6.76 -5.21
N LEU A 149 4.73 -6.41 -5.86
CA LEU A 149 3.67 -7.35 -6.24
C LEU A 149 3.89 -7.97 -7.63
N GLY A 150 4.59 -7.26 -8.53
CA GLY A 150 4.64 -7.62 -9.95
C GLY A 150 3.38 -7.22 -10.73
N PRO A 151 3.34 -7.43 -12.05
CA PRO A 151 2.38 -6.80 -12.97
C PRO A 151 0.92 -7.19 -12.71
N MET A 152 0.62 -8.50 -12.67
CA MET A 152 -0.75 -8.97 -12.54
C MET A 152 -1.36 -8.61 -11.17
N ARG A 153 -0.60 -8.84 -10.09
CA ARG A 153 -1.04 -8.50 -8.73
C ARG A 153 -1.20 -6.99 -8.56
N MET A 154 -0.37 -6.18 -9.22
CA MET A 154 -0.51 -4.73 -9.23
C MET A 154 -1.76 -4.27 -10.00
N ALA A 155 -2.06 -4.85 -11.16
CA ALA A 155 -3.28 -4.55 -11.91
C ALA A 155 -4.54 -4.83 -11.07
N LEU A 156 -4.59 -5.99 -10.41
CA LEU A 156 -5.67 -6.35 -9.48
C LEU A 156 -5.74 -5.40 -8.28
N THR A 157 -4.60 -4.89 -7.81
CA THR A 157 -4.53 -3.91 -6.72
C THR A 157 -5.14 -2.58 -7.14
N LEU A 158 -4.80 -2.05 -8.32
CA LEU A 158 -5.39 -0.82 -8.85
C LEU A 158 -6.90 -0.96 -9.05
N PHE A 159 -7.33 -2.08 -9.62
CA PHE A 159 -8.75 -2.37 -9.81
C PHE A 159 -9.48 -2.48 -8.47
N GLY A 160 -8.95 -3.26 -7.53
CA GLY A 160 -9.53 -3.41 -6.19
C GLY A 160 -9.57 -2.09 -5.42
N ALA A 161 -8.51 -1.28 -5.47
CA ALA A 161 -8.44 0.02 -4.80
C ALA A 161 -9.47 1.00 -5.36
N SER A 162 -9.60 1.09 -6.68
CA SER A 162 -10.61 1.95 -7.34
C SER A 162 -12.05 1.50 -7.08
N LEU A 163 -12.30 0.19 -7.04
CA LEU A 163 -13.60 -0.34 -6.66
C LEU A 163 -13.95 -0.02 -5.20
N LEU A 164 -13.01 -0.23 -4.27
CA LEU A 164 -13.21 0.06 -2.86
C LEU A 164 -13.41 1.55 -2.60
N SER A 165 -12.62 2.42 -3.25
CA SER A 165 -12.77 3.87 -3.11
C SER A 165 -14.10 4.36 -3.69
N LEU A 166 -14.57 3.78 -4.80
CA LEU A 166 -15.88 4.06 -5.38
C LEU A 166 -17.01 3.64 -4.44
N LEU A 167 -16.95 2.43 -3.85
CA LEU A 167 -17.93 1.96 -2.89
C LEU A 167 -17.97 2.84 -1.64
N ALA A 168 -16.81 3.26 -1.14
CA ALA A 168 -16.72 4.20 -0.02
C ALA A 168 -17.33 5.56 -0.38
N TRP A 169 -17.06 6.07 -1.58
CA TRP A 169 -17.66 7.32 -2.08
C TRP A 169 -19.18 7.25 -2.15
N ILE A 170 -19.72 6.15 -2.69
CA ILE A 170 -21.17 5.93 -2.76
C ILE A 170 -21.76 5.85 -1.35
N GLY A 171 -21.18 5.04 -0.46
CA GLY A 171 -21.68 4.89 0.91
C GLY A 171 -21.70 6.20 1.68
N VAL A 172 -20.63 7.01 1.55
CA VAL A 172 -20.55 8.33 2.15
C VAL A 172 -21.57 9.30 1.53
N SER A 173 -21.76 9.25 0.21
CA SER A 173 -22.73 10.10 -0.50
C SER A 173 -24.17 9.79 -0.12
N LEU A 174 -24.49 8.52 0.17
CA LEU A 174 -25.82 8.12 0.65
C LEU A 174 -26.13 8.65 2.06
N ILE A 175 -25.12 8.75 2.94
CA ILE A 175 -25.31 9.20 4.32
C ILE A 175 -25.24 10.72 4.46
N LYS A 176 -24.28 11.36 3.79
CA LYS A 176 -23.96 12.80 3.95
C LYS A 176 -24.47 13.67 2.79
N GLY A 177 -25.16 13.10 1.82
CA GLY A 177 -25.59 13.77 0.60
C GLY A 177 -24.56 13.70 -0.54
N PHE A 178 -25.06 13.83 -1.77
CA PHE A 178 -24.24 13.80 -2.98
C PHE A 178 -23.42 15.08 -3.11
N ASP A 179 -22.13 14.96 -2.85
CA ASP A 179 -21.15 16.00 -3.08
C ASP A 179 -20.11 15.49 -4.08
N LYS A 180 -20.16 16.04 -5.29
CA LYS A 180 -19.28 15.64 -6.39
C LYS A 180 -17.83 16.09 -6.18
N ASP A 181 -17.60 17.09 -5.33
CA ASP A 181 -16.28 17.65 -5.10
C ASP A 181 -15.62 17.07 -3.84
N ARG A 182 -16.27 16.09 -3.19
CA ARG A 182 -15.69 15.38 -2.05
C ARG A 182 -14.54 14.47 -2.52
N ALA A 183 -13.33 14.96 -2.36
CA ALA A 183 -12.12 14.18 -2.53
C ALA A 183 -12.06 13.07 -1.47
N ILE A 184 -11.78 11.84 -1.92
CA ILE A 184 -11.54 10.69 -1.06
C ILE A 184 -10.09 10.24 -1.27
N PRO A 185 -9.31 10.09 -0.18
CA PRO A 185 -7.91 9.69 -0.29
C PRO A 185 -7.83 8.25 -0.80
N LEU A 186 -7.03 8.03 -1.86
CA LEU A 186 -6.91 6.73 -2.53
C LEU A 186 -5.83 5.84 -1.88
N GLY A 187 -4.87 6.43 -1.16
CA GLY A 187 -3.77 5.73 -0.50
C GLY A 187 -4.20 4.62 0.48
N PRO A 188 -5.20 4.83 1.36
CA PRO A 188 -5.72 3.77 2.22
C PRO A 188 -6.26 2.58 1.44
N PHE A 189 -6.99 2.83 0.36
CA PHE A 189 -7.58 1.76 -0.47
C PHE A 189 -6.51 1.01 -1.27
N LEU A 190 -5.50 1.71 -1.80
CA LEU A 190 -4.32 1.10 -2.42
C LEU A 190 -3.58 0.18 -1.44
N SER A 191 -3.39 0.64 -0.21
CA SER A 191 -2.68 -0.13 0.81
C SER A 191 -3.42 -1.42 1.18
N VAL A 192 -4.73 -1.33 1.41
CA VAL A 192 -5.57 -2.50 1.74
C VAL A 192 -5.64 -3.46 0.55
N ALA A 193 -5.87 -2.95 -0.66
CA ALA A 193 -5.93 -3.78 -1.86
C ALA A 193 -4.57 -4.44 -2.17
N GLY A 194 -3.46 -3.74 -1.94
CA GLY A 194 -2.11 -4.26 -2.18
C GLY A 194 -1.74 -5.39 -1.22
N ILE A 195 -1.97 -5.17 0.07
CA ILE A 195 -1.78 -6.21 1.09
C ILE A 195 -2.72 -7.39 0.81
N GLY A 196 -3.99 -7.13 0.50
CA GLY A 196 -4.97 -8.16 0.16
C GLY A 196 -4.59 -8.96 -1.08
N SER A 197 -4.08 -8.32 -2.13
CA SER A 197 -3.61 -8.97 -3.36
C SER A 197 -2.42 -9.89 -3.09
N TYR A 198 -1.46 -9.44 -2.25
CA TYR A 198 -0.35 -10.28 -1.83
C TYR A 198 -0.85 -11.52 -1.06
N ILE A 199 -1.68 -11.32 -0.03
CA ILE A 199 -2.24 -12.39 0.79
C ILE A 199 -3.05 -13.38 -0.07
N GLY A 200 -3.94 -12.87 -0.93
CA GLY A 200 -4.76 -13.67 -1.83
C GLY A 200 -3.93 -14.52 -2.78
N SER A 201 -2.77 -14.02 -3.21
CA SER A 201 -1.86 -14.77 -4.08
C SER A 201 -1.24 -16.00 -3.43
N LEU A 202 -1.12 -16.03 -2.10
CA LEU A 202 -0.63 -17.20 -1.36
C LEU A 202 -1.71 -18.28 -1.23
N TYR A 203 -2.95 -17.87 -0.95
CA TYR A 203 -4.06 -18.81 -0.73
C TYR A 203 -4.70 -19.31 -2.03
N TYR A 204 -4.71 -18.50 -3.09
CA TYR A 204 -5.33 -18.83 -4.37
C TYR A 204 -4.33 -18.79 -5.55
N PRO A 205 -3.21 -19.54 -5.50
CA PRO A 205 -2.17 -19.47 -6.53
C PRO A 205 -2.70 -19.81 -7.93
N LYS A 206 -3.70 -20.70 -8.01
CA LYS A 206 -4.35 -21.08 -9.28
C LYS A 206 -5.06 -19.91 -9.96
N PHE A 207 -5.69 -19.01 -9.20
CA PHE A 207 -6.37 -17.84 -9.75
C PHE A 207 -5.38 -16.90 -10.43
N PHE A 208 -4.23 -16.67 -9.79
CA PHE A 208 -3.16 -15.83 -10.35
C PHE A 208 -2.42 -16.52 -11.51
N HIS A 209 -2.26 -17.85 -11.47
CA HIS A 209 -1.69 -18.61 -12.59
C HIS A 209 -2.59 -18.59 -13.83
N LEU A 210 -3.90 -18.71 -13.66
CA LEU A 210 -4.89 -18.59 -14.75
C LEU A 210 -4.83 -17.21 -15.42
N LEU A 211 -4.52 -16.18 -14.64
CA LEU A 211 -4.34 -14.81 -15.13
C LEU A 211 -2.96 -14.57 -15.78
N MET A 212 -1.93 -15.36 -15.42
CA MET A 212 -0.58 -15.28 -16.02
C MET A 212 -0.41 -16.16 -17.27
N LEU A 213 -1.34 -17.07 -17.56
CA LEU A 213 -1.36 -17.87 -18.77
C LEU A 213 -2.26 -17.20 -19.81
N HIS A 214 -1.68 -16.31 -20.62
CA HIS A 214 -1.83 -16.12 -22.07
C HIS A 214 -0.83 -15.05 -22.52
#